data_AF-A0A529MGP3-F1
#
_entry.id   AF-A0A529MGP3-F1
#
_cell.length_a   1.000
_cell.length_b   1.000
_cell.length_c   1.000
_cell.angle_alpha   90.00
_cell.angle_beta   90.00
_cell.angle_gamma   90.00
#
_symmetry.space_group_name_H-M   'P 1'
#
loop_
_entity.id
_entity.type
_entity.pdbx_description
1 polymer ?
#
loop_
_entity_poly.entity_id
_entity_poly.type
_entity_poly.pdbx_seq_one_letter_code
_entity_poly.pdbx_strand_id
1 'polypeptide(L)'
;MERFFSCMDSHLTPILSDFALLAYTGAKLPSDGFSIVDPLDKSTAKADMVMEVAGTRHLLIGTTLGLAPDQPVSLVPEPDNQYDPAAIHVCAGDRCVGYVNRLQAETVGYWLDARTVSASVYRMNGT
;
A
#
# COMPACT_ATOMS: atom_id res chain seq x y z
N MET A 1 -16.72 15.67 -2.32
CA MET A 1 -17.08 15.60 -0.89
C MET A 1 -16.35 14.39 -0.33
N GLU A 2 -15.12 14.58 0.12
CA GLU A 2 -14.23 13.50 0.54
C GLU A 2 -14.59 13.09 1.98
N ARG A 3 -15.05 11.85 2.15
CA ARG A 3 -15.25 11.24 3.45
C ARG A 3 -14.13 10.22 3.65
N PHE A 4 -13.12 10.60 4.42
CA PHE A 4 -12.17 9.67 5.01
C PHE A 4 -12.90 8.89 6.11
N PHE A 5 -13.13 7.59 5.91
CA PHE A 5 -13.54 6.69 6.98
C PHE A 5 -12.30 5.92 7.45
N SER A 6 -11.74 6.35 8.58
CA SER A 6 -10.83 5.53 9.36
C SER A 6 -11.68 4.61 10.24
N CYS A 7 -11.52 3.30 10.09
CA CYS A 7 -12.06 2.34 11.04
C CYS A 7 -11.19 2.38 12.30
N MET A 8 -11.62 3.18 13.29
CA MET A 8 -10.94 3.29 14.58
C MET A 8 -11.59 2.30 15.55
N ASP A 9 -10.88 1.23 15.88
CA ASP A 9 -11.33 0.21 16.83
C ASP A 9 -11.53 0.86 18.21
N SER A 10 -12.69 0.61 18.83
CA SER A 10 -13.28 1.49 19.84
C SER A 10 -12.88 1.16 21.29
N HIS A 11 -11.65 0.74 21.54
CA HIS A 11 -11.17 0.55 22.91
C HIS A 11 -9.71 1.02 23.06
N LEU A 12 -9.58 2.20 23.67
CA LEU A 12 -8.37 3.01 23.91
C LEU A 12 -7.98 3.86 22.68
N THR A 13 -8.38 5.13 22.67
CA THR A 13 -7.71 6.14 21.83
C THR A 13 -6.30 6.36 22.39
N PRO A 14 -5.22 5.86 21.76
CA PRO A 14 -3.90 6.34 22.13
C PRO A 14 -3.89 7.85 21.89
N ILE A 15 -3.28 8.61 22.80
CA ILE A 15 -2.93 10.00 22.53
C ILE A 15 -1.91 9.94 21.39
N LEU A 16 -2.39 10.04 20.15
CA LEU A 16 -1.55 10.08 18.96
C LEU A 16 -0.70 11.34 19.05
N SER A 17 0.62 11.17 19.02
CA SER A 17 1.51 12.31 18.86
C SER A 17 1.34 12.91 17.46
N ASP A 18 1.64 14.20 17.32
CA ASP A 18 1.58 14.86 16.01
C ASP A 18 2.43 14.12 14.96
N PHE A 19 3.60 13.60 15.37
CA PHE A 19 4.44 12.77 14.50
C PHE A 19 3.82 11.43 14.12
N ALA A 20 3.11 10.78 15.04
CA ALA A 20 2.38 9.55 14.71
C ALA A 20 1.28 9.86 13.68
N LEU A 21 0.57 10.97 13.82
CA LEU A 21 -0.45 11.39 12.86
C LEU A 21 0.15 11.66 11.47
N LEU A 22 1.33 12.29 11.40
CA LEU A 22 2.04 12.48 10.14
C LEU A 22 2.45 11.14 9.50
N ALA A 23 2.87 10.16 10.29
CA ALA A 23 3.21 8.83 9.78
C ALA A 23 1.99 8.09 9.24
N TYR A 24 0.91 8.03 10.01
CA TYR A 24 -0.35 7.39 9.61
C TYR A 24 -0.96 8.01 8.34
N THR A 25 -0.80 9.33 8.16
CA THR A 25 -1.33 10.03 6.99
C THR A 25 -0.39 10.02 5.78
N GLY A 26 0.81 9.46 5.91
CA GLY A 26 1.80 9.45 4.84
C GLY A 26 2.28 10.86 4.48
N ALA A 27 2.51 11.71 5.48
CA ALA A 27 2.80 13.12 5.28
C ALA A 27 3.93 13.34 4.27
N LYS A 28 3.66 14.23 3.31
CA LYS A 28 4.54 14.58 2.20
C LYS A 28 4.46 16.07 1.93
N LEU A 29 5.61 16.73 1.84
CA LEU A 29 5.69 18.11 1.38
C LEU A 29 5.75 18.14 -0.15
N PRO A 30 4.95 18.97 -0.85
CA PRO A 30 5.00 19.08 -2.30
C PRO A 30 6.37 19.48 -2.87
N SER A 31 7.17 20.18 -2.06
CA SER A 31 8.50 20.66 -2.41
C SER A 31 9.63 19.67 -2.11
N ASP A 32 9.34 18.52 -1.50
CA ASP A 32 10.35 17.56 -1.07
C ASP A 32 10.24 16.21 -1.80
N GLY A 33 11.37 15.52 -1.91
CA GLY A 33 11.51 14.21 -2.53
C GLY A 33 11.22 13.03 -1.59
N PHE A 34 10.92 13.28 -0.32
CA PHE A 34 10.63 12.22 0.66
C PHE A 34 9.19 12.28 1.19
N SER A 35 8.70 11.13 1.66
CA SER A 35 7.43 10.97 2.35
C SER A 35 7.64 10.14 3.61
N ILE A 36 6.85 10.40 4.65
CA ILE A 36 6.80 9.49 5.80
C ILE A 36 5.95 8.28 5.40
N VAL A 37 6.38 7.09 5.77
CA VAL A 37 5.67 5.84 5.47
C VAL A 37 5.49 5.09 6.79
N ASP A 38 4.23 4.80 7.12
CA ASP A 38 3.90 3.89 8.22
C ASP A 38 4.32 2.46 7.83
N PRO A 39 5.21 1.78 8.59
CA PRO A 39 5.60 0.39 8.33
C PRO A 39 4.47 -0.62 8.58
N LEU A 40 3.33 -0.15 9.11
CA LEU A 40 2.17 -0.93 9.51
C LEU A 40 2.48 -1.85 10.70
N ASP A 41 1.45 -2.19 11.47
CA ASP A 41 1.58 -3.11 12.60
C ASP A 41 1.09 -4.52 12.22
N LYS A 42 1.99 -5.50 12.24
CA LYS A 42 1.67 -6.92 12.01
C LYS A 42 0.53 -7.41 12.92
N SER A 43 0.38 -6.85 14.12
CA SER A 43 -0.63 -7.21 15.10
C SER A 43 -2.04 -6.71 14.77
N THR A 44 -2.18 -5.68 13.92
CA THR A 44 -3.49 -5.12 13.52
C THR A 44 -4.40 -6.24 13.04
N ALA A 45 -5.51 -6.53 13.73
CA ALA A 45 -6.29 -7.75 13.46
C ALA A 45 -7.18 -7.65 12.21
N LYS A 46 -7.75 -6.47 11.95
CA LYS A 46 -8.61 -6.15 10.81
C LYS A 46 -8.36 -4.70 10.43
N ALA A 47 -8.26 -4.42 9.14
CA ALA A 47 -8.12 -3.06 8.63
C ALA A 47 -8.56 -2.99 7.17
N ASP A 48 -9.19 -1.87 6.81
CA ASP A 48 -9.30 -1.40 5.44
C ASP A 48 -8.32 -0.24 5.28
N MET A 49 -7.49 -0.30 4.24
CA MET A 49 -6.44 0.70 4.03
C MET A 49 -6.24 1.02 2.56
N VAL A 50 -5.79 2.25 2.30
CA VAL A 50 -5.36 2.69 0.98
C VAL A 50 -3.84 2.85 1.02
N MET A 51 -3.15 2.17 0.09
CA MET A 51 -1.70 2.18 -0.01
C MET A 51 -1.30 2.66 -1.41
N GLU A 52 -0.18 3.39 -1.51
CA GLU A 52 0.39 3.73 -2.80
C GLU A 52 1.14 2.52 -3.40
N VAL A 53 1.00 2.35 -4.72
CA VAL A 53 1.79 1.37 -5.47
C VAL A 53 3.14 1.99 -5.82
N ALA A 54 4.22 1.36 -5.38
CA ALA A 54 5.59 1.78 -5.63
C ALA A 54 6.14 1.21 -6.95
N GLY A 55 7.21 1.83 -7.46
CA GLY A 55 7.99 1.27 -8.58
C GLY A 55 7.29 1.23 -9.95
N THR A 56 6.10 1.84 -10.09
CA THR A 56 5.29 1.82 -11.32
C THR A 56 6.08 2.22 -12.58
N ARG A 57 6.96 3.22 -12.46
CA ARG A 57 7.82 3.69 -13.55
C ARG A 57 8.76 2.65 -14.14
N HIS A 58 9.07 1.56 -13.45
CA HIS A 58 9.97 0.51 -13.94
C HIS A 58 9.23 -0.55 -14.75
N LEU A 59 7.93 -0.74 -14.49
CA LEU A 59 7.10 -1.78 -15.10
C LEU A 59 6.19 -1.23 -16.20
N LEU A 60 5.91 0.07 -16.19
CA LEU A 60 4.92 0.71 -17.09
C LEU A 60 5.53 1.56 -18.20
N ILE A 61 6.84 1.48 -18.42
CA ILE A 61 7.52 2.27 -19.46
C ILE A 61 6.86 1.98 -20.82
N GLY A 62 6.29 3.01 -21.43
CA GLY A 62 5.69 2.96 -22.76
C GLY A 62 4.32 2.28 -22.83
N THR A 63 3.67 1.98 -21.70
CA THR A 63 2.37 1.30 -21.73
C THR A 63 1.38 1.90 -20.74
N THR A 64 0.35 2.57 -21.26
CA THR A 64 -0.82 2.98 -20.48
C THR A 64 -1.55 1.73 -19.98
N LEU A 65 -1.76 1.65 -18.68
CA LEU A 65 -2.67 0.67 -18.11
C LEU A 65 -4.07 1.27 -18.05
N GLY A 66 -5.03 0.60 -18.66
CA GLY A 66 -6.45 0.88 -18.45
C GLY A 66 -6.93 0.32 -17.11
N LEU A 67 -6.30 0.69 -16.00
CA LEU A 67 -6.82 0.34 -14.67
C LEU A 67 -8.04 1.21 -14.37
N ALA A 68 -9.13 0.57 -13.98
CA ALA A 68 -10.33 1.25 -13.49
C ALA A 68 -10.41 1.17 -11.95
N PRO A 69 -11.00 2.17 -11.28
CA PRO A 69 -11.41 2.02 -9.89
C PRO A 69 -12.22 0.74 -9.67
N ASP A 70 -12.10 0.15 -8.49
CA ASP A 70 -12.70 -1.11 -8.06
C ASP A 70 -12.23 -2.36 -8.83
N GLN A 71 -11.32 -2.22 -9.80
CA GLN A 71 -10.72 -3.35 -10.48
C GLN A 71 -9.91 -4.19 -9.47
N PRO A 72 -10.17 -5.51 -9.36
CA PRO A 72 -9.41 -6.37 -8.47
C PRO A 72 -7.93 -6.44 -8.85
N VAL A 73 -7.06 -6.48 -7.85
CA VAL A 73 -5.63 -6.73 -8.02
C VAL A 73 -5.18 -7.85 -7.09
N SER A 74 -4.20 -8.62 -7.52
CA SER A 74 -3.54 -9.64 -6.71
C SER A 74 -2.25 -9.09 -6.11
N LEU A 75 -1.99 -9.46 -4.86
CA LEU A 75 -0.71 -9.24 -4.17
C LEU A 75 0.09 -10.53 -4.23
N VAL A 76 1.24 -10.51 -4.90
CA VAL A 76 2.02 -11.72 -5.21
C VAL A 76 3.42 -11.60 -4.60
N PRO A 77 3.76 -12.40 -3.57
CA PRO A 77 5.11 -12.44 -3.02
C PRO A 77 6.15 -12.87 -4.07
N GLU A 78 7.31 -12.20 -4.09
CA GLU A 78 8.43 -12.47 -4.99
C GLU A 78 9.69 -12.79 -4.14
N PRO A 79 9.77 -13.97 -3.50
CA PRO A 79 10.85 -14.31 -2.55
C PRO A 79 12.24 -14.38 -3.22
N ASP A 80 12.27 -14.62 -4.52
CA ASP A 80 13.50 -14.69 -5.33
C ASP A 80 13.94 -13.33 -5.88
N ASN A 81 13.29 -12.24 -5.47
CA ASN A 81 13.67 -10.89 -5.89
C ASN A 81 15.08 -10.55 -5.39
N GLN A 82 15.97 -10.23 -6.33
CA GLN A 82 17.39 -9.97 -6.05
C GLN A 82 17.67 -8.75 -5.17
N TYR A 83 16.71 -7.83 -5.03
CA TYR A 83 16.88 -6.59 -4.27
C TYR A 83 16.21 -6.64 -2.90
N ASP A 84 15.08 -7.34 -2.80
CA ASP A 84 14.27 -7.42 -1.59
C ASP A 84 13.46 -8.73 -1.55
N PRO A 85 13.85 -9.74 -0.75
CA PRO A 85 13.14 -11.01 -0.67
C PRO A 85 11.75 -10.89 -0.04
N ALA A 86 11.42 -9.76 0.58
CA ALA A 86 10.07 -9.48 1.08
C ALA A 86 9.18 -8.80 0.03
N ALA A 87 9.67 -8.61 -1.21
CA ALA A 87 8.95 -7.90 -2.25
C ALA A 87 7.59 -8.54 -2.57
N ILE A 88 6.59 -7.68 -2.76
CA ILE A 88 5.22 -8.09 -3.12
C ILE A 88 4.80 -7.31 -4.36
N HIS A 89 4.62 -8.01 -5.48
CA HIS A 89 4.04 -7.46 -6.69
C HIS A 89 2.57 -7.14 -6.52
N VAL A 90 2.14 -6.06 -7.17
CA VAL A 90 0.74 -5.74 -7.37
C VAL A 90 0.42 -6.03 -8.83
N CYS A 91 -0.48 -6.99 -9.09
CA CYS A 91 -0.84 -7.39 -10.46
C CYS A 91 -2.34 -7.27 -10.74
N ALA A 92 -2.67 -6.75 -11.91
CA ALA A 92 -4.01 -6.63 -12.43
C ALA A 92 -4.17 -7.65 -13.57
N GLY A 93 -4.71 -8.82 -13.24
CA GLY A 93 -4.68 -9.99 -14.14
C GLY A 93 -3.24 -10.44 -14.40
N ASP A 94 -2.89 -10.66 -15.66
CA ASP A 94 -1.56 -11.17 -16.06
C ASP A 94 -0.45 -10.10 -16.05
N ARG A 95 -0.76 -8.88 -15.61
CA ARG A 95 0.17 -7.75 -15.68
C ARG A 95 0.43 -7.13 -14.32
N CYS A 96 1.70 -7.08 -13.94
CA CYS A 96 2.12 -6.41 -12.71
C CYS A 96 2.38 -4.91 -12.96
N VAL A 97 1.88 -4.10 -12.03
CA VAL A 97 1.76 -2.64 -12.18
C VAL A 97 2.71 -1.90 -11.27
N GLY A 98 3.28 -2.59 -10.29
CA GLY A 98 4.20 -2.06 -9.30
C GLY A 98 4.37 -3.03 -8.14
N TYR A 99 4.80 -2.48 -7.01
CA TYR A 99 5.08 -3.21 -5.78
C TYR A 99 4.39 -2.54 -4.59
N VAL A 100 4.17 -3.31 -3.52
CA VAL A 100 3.97 -2.74 -2.19
C VAL A 100 5.24 -1.96 -1.79
N ASN A 101 5.09 -0.85 -1.06
CA ASN A 101 6.26 -0.12 -0.56
C ASN A 101 7.15 -1.06 0.27
N ARG A 102 8.46 -1.05 0.01
CA ARG A 102 9.45 -1.89 0.72
C ARG A 102 9.32 -1.84 2.25
N LEU A 103 9.01 -0.68 2.83
CA LEU A 103 8.87 -0.52 4.28
C LEU A 103 7.63 -1.22 4.86
N GLN A 104 6.66 -1.55 4.00
CA GLN A 104 5.39 -2.19 4.35
C GLN A 104 5.33 -3.65 3.90
N ALA A 105 6.23 -4.07 3.02
CA ALA A 105 6.17 -5.35 2.32
C ALA A 105 6.22 -6.54 3.29
N GLU A 106 7.09 -6.52 4.32
CA GLU A 106 7.11 -7.57 5.33
C GLU A 106 5.77 -7.72 6.09
N THR A 107 5.15 -6.60 6.45
CA THR A 107 3.90 -6.61 7.21
C THR A 107 2.74 -7.14 6.35
N VAL A 108 2.68 -6.70 5.09
CA VAL A 108 1.70 -7.23 4.13
C VAL A 108 1.95 -8.71 3.85
N GLY A 109 3.20 -9.14 3.70
CA GLY A 109 3.56 -10.54 3.50
C GLY A 109 3.08 -11.42 4.65
N TYR A 110 3.31 -10.98 5.88
CA TYR A 110 2.78 -11.65 7.07
C TYR A 110 1.24 -11.77 7.05
N TRP A 111 0.53 -10.74 6.60
CA TRP A 111 -0.93 -10.80 6.48
C TRP A 111 -1.40 -11.74 5.37
N LEU A 112 -0.69 -11.81 4.24
CA LEU A 112 -1.00 -12.75 3.15
C LEU A 112 -0.86 -14.20 3.61
N ASP A 113 0.15 -14.50 4.43
CA ASP A 113 0.38 -15.86 4.94
C ASP A 113 -0.65 -16.28 6.00
N ALA A 114 -1.06 -15.35 6.85
CA ALA A 114 -1.87 -15.66 8.02
C ALA A 114 -3.38 -15.41 7.82
N ARG A 115 -3.80 -14.75 6.74
CA ARG A 115 -5.15 -14.14 6.65
C ARG A 115 -5.71 -14.09 5.23
N THR A 116 -6.99 -13.74 5.13
CA THR A 116 -7.63 -13.38 3.86
C THR A 116 -7.43 -11.90 3.59
N VAL A 117 -6.73 -11.58 2.50
CA VAL A 117 -6.50 -10.22 2.04
C VAL A 117 -7.10 -10.06 0.65
N SER A 118 -7.90 -9.01 0.47
CA SER A 118 -8.44 -8.61 -0.83
C SER A 118 -7.98 -7.20 -1.16
N ALA A 119 -7.64 -6.96 -2.42
CA ALA A 119 -7.19 -5.65 -2.89
C ALA A 119 -7.87 -5.28 -4.21
N SER A 120 -8.13 -3.99 -4.38
CA SER A 120 -8.64 -3.40 -5.61
C SER A 120 -8.02 -2.02 -5.85
N VAL A 121 -8.11 -1.54 -7.08
CA VAL A 121 -7.67 -0.20 -7.44
C VAL A 121 -8.62 0.81 -6.79
N TYR A 122 -8.13 1.58 -5.83
CA TYR A 122 -8.93 2.67 -5.24
C TYR A 122 -8.98 3.90 -6.14
N ARG A 123 -7.81 4.34 -6.63
CA ARG A 123 -7.65 5.56 -7.44
C ARG A 123 -6.39 5.48 -8.28
N MET A 124 -6.46 6.06 -9.49
CA MET A 124 -5.32 6.29 -10.37
C MET A 124 -4.99 7.78 -10.42
N ASN A 125 -3.71 8.13 -10.30
CA ASN A 125 -3.21 9.51 -10.38
C ASN A 125 -2.15 9.61 -11.49
N GLY A 126 -2.33 10.56 -12.42
CA GLY A 126 -1.45 10.73 -13.57
C GLY A 126 -1.81 9.79 -14.71
N THR A 127 -1.98 10.36 -15.91
CA THR A 127 -2.14 9.66 -17.20
C THR A 127 -0.89 9.81 -18.02
#